data_AF-A0AAW2IM84-F1
#
_entry.id   AF-A0AAW2IM84-F1
#
_cell.length_a   1.000
_cell.length_b   1.000
_cell.length_c   1.000
_cell.angle_alpha   90.00
_cell.angle_beta   90.00
_cell.angle_gamma   90.00
#
_symmetry.space_group_name_H-M   'P 1'
#
loop_
_entity.id
_entity.type
_entity.pdbx_description
1 polymer ?
#
loop_
_entity_poly.entity_id
_entity_poly.type
_entity_poly.pdbx_seq_one_letter_code
_entity_poly.pdbx_strand_id
1 'polypeptide(L)'
;MEPLVRSLEKVGYVSGSNLFGAPYDFRYGLAAEGHPSNVGSKFLSDLKNLIESTSNSNGGRPVILLSHSLGGLFVLQFLDRNPTSWRSKYIKHFIALSAPWGGTVEEMRTFASGNAFGVPLVDPLLVREEQRSCSTNLWLMPSPQVFNRTRPLVITKNGSYSSSDIFSVPSRYWVS
;
A
#
# COMPACT_ATOMS: atom_id res chain seq x y z
N MET A 1 -4.67 -12.38 -7.59
CA MET A 1 -4.46 -13.31 -6.45
C MET A 1 -5.04 -14.71 -6.67
N GLU A 2 -5.84 -14.95 -7.72
CA GLU A 2 -6.46 -16.25 -7.95
C GLU A 2 -5.50 -17.45 -7.95
N PRO A 3 -4.32 -17.44 -8.61
CA PRO A 3 -3.42 -18.60 -8.58
C PRO A 3 -2.92 -18.95 -7.18
N LEU A 4 -2.71 -17.94 -6.33
CA LEU A 4 -2.31 -18.12 -4.93
C LEU A 4 -3.45 -18.77 -4.14
N VAL A 5 -4.68 -18.25 -4.27
CA VAL A 5 -5.87 -18.81 -3.59
C VAL A 5 -6.06 -20.28 -3.97
N ARG A 6 -6.03 -20.60 -5.27
CA ARG A 6 -6.13 -21.99 -5.76
C ARG A 6 -5.03 -22.89 -5.21
N SER A 7 -3.82 -22.37 -5.03
CA SER A 7 -2.70 -23.13 -4.47
C SER A 7 -2.89 -23.42 -2.97
N LEU A 8 -3.44 -22.46 -2.22
CA LEU A 8 -3.79 -22.65 -0.82
C LEU A 8 -4.95 -23.63 -0.65
N GLU A 9 -5.95 -23.57 -1.52
CA GLU A 9 -7.08 -24.51 -1.49
C GLU A 9 -6.64 -25.96 -1.73
N LYS A 10 -5.67 -26.19 -2.64
CA LYS A 10 -5.06 -27.51 -2.86
C LYS A 10 -4.37 -28.10 -1.62
N VAL A 11 -3.96 -27.26 -0.67
CA VAL A 11 -3.33 -27.70 0.58
C VAL A 11 -4.27 -27.63 1.79
N GLY A 12 -5.58 -27.50 1.55
CA GLY A 12 -6.62 -27.64 2.57
C GLY A 12 -7.18 -26.33 3.14
N TYR A 13 -6.84 -25.18 2.55
CA TYR A 13 -7.57 -23.94 2.85
C TYR A 13 -8.94 -23.94 2.16
N VAL A 14 -9.91 -23.25 2.77
CA VAL A 14 -11.29 -23.13 2.29
C VAL A 14 -11.67 -21.66 2.35
N SER A 15 -11.92 -21.09 1.17
CA SER A 15 -12.39 -19.71 1.01
C SER A 15 -13.66 -19.47 1.84
N GLY A 16 -13.67 -18.40 2.64
CA GLY A 16 -14.78 -18.04 3.52
C GLY A 16 -14.85 -18.81 4.84
N SER A 17 -13.93 -19.76 5.09
CA SER A 17 -13.85 -20.49 6.37
C SER A 17 -12.54 -20.25 7.10
N ASN A 18 -11.40 -20.48 6.45
CA ASN A 18 -10.06 -20.25 7.02
C ASN A 18 -9.13 -19.49 6.06
N LEU A 19 -9.69 -19.00 4.95
CA LEU A 19 -9.03 -18.15 3.96
C LEU A 19 -9.98 -17.01 3.59
N PHE A 20 -9.54 -15.77 3.85
CA PHE A 20 -10.37 -14.57 3.68
C PHE A 20 -9.61 -13.50 2.90
N GLY A 21 -10.32 -12.78 2.04
CA GLY A 21 -9.85 -11.54 1.47
C GLY A 21 -10.20 -10.36 2.36
N ALA A 22 -9.32 -9.36 2.42
CA ALA A 22 -9.59 -8.08 3.07
C ALA A 22 -9.43 -6.93 2.06
N PRO A 23 -10.36 -6.80 1.09
CA PRO A 23 -10.31 -5.73 0.10
C PRO A 23 -10.54 -4.37 0.77
N TYR A 24 -9.96 -3.32 0.19
CA TYR A 24 -10.10 -1.95 0.66
C TYR A 24 -10.06 -0.97 -0.50
N ASP A 25 -10.52 0.25 -0.25
CA ASP A 25 -10.42 1.34 -1.22
C ASP A 25 -8.98 1.87 -1.24
N PHE A 26 -8.21 1.40 -2.21
CA PHE A 26 -6.79 1.69 -2.34
C PHE A 26 -6.49 3.15 -2.72
N ARG A 27 -7.50 3.98 -3.01
CA ARG A 27 -7.29 5.40 -3.32
C ARG A 27 -6.98 6.22 -2.06
N TYR A 28 -7.36 5.72 -0.89
CA TYR A 28 -7.24 6.40 0.39
C TYR A 28 -6.13 5.83 1.25
N GLY A 29 -5.09 6.64 1.48
CA GLY A 29 -4.00 6.31 2.38
C GLY A 29 -4.42 6.33 3.84
N LEU A 30 -3.57 5.76 4.68
CA LEU A 30 -3.68 5.95 6.11
C LEU A 30 -3.20 7.37 6.42
N ALA A 31 -4.04 8.14 7.12
CA ALA A 31 -3.61 9.43 7.62
C ALA A 31 -2.50 9.24 8.67
N ALA A 32 -1.62 10.24 8.75
CA ALA A 32 -0.68 10.36 9.85
C ALA A 32 -1.44 10.38 11.19
N GLU A 33 -0.75 10.00 12.26
CA GLU A 33 -1.31 10.05 13.60
C GLU A 33 -1.88 11.46 13.89
N GLY A 34 -3.08 11.52 14.43
CA GLY A 34 -3.79 12.78 14.69
C GLY A 34 -4.57 13.38 13.50
N HIS A 35 -4.47 12.81 12.30
CA HIS A 35 -5.24 13.25 11.12
C HIS A 35 -6.33 12.25 10.73
N PRO A 36 -7.50 12.72 10.26
CA PRO A 36 -8.59 11.83 9.89
C PRO A 36 -8.34 11.17 8.52
N SER A 37 -8.50 9.85 8.45
CA SER A 37 -8.78 9.12 7.22
C SER A 37 -9.94 8.17 7.49
N ASN A 38 -11.17 8.62 7.25
CA ASN A 38 -12.36 7.82 7.59
C ASN A 38 -12.36 6.46 6.87
N VAL A 39 -11.95 6.45 5.59
CA VAL A 39 -11.86 5.23 4.78
C VAL A 39 -10.77 4.30 5.31
N GLY A 40 -9.56 4.83 5.57
CA GLY A 40 -8.46 4.04 6.10
C GLY A 40 -8.74 3.50 7.50
N SER A 41 -9.23 4.34 8.42
CA SER A 41 -9.58 3.95 9.78
C SER A 41 -10.70 2.91 9.81
N LYS A 42 -11.71 3.05 8.94
CA LYS A 42 -12.75 2.03 8.79
C LYS A 42 -12.15 0.70 8.35
N PHE A 43 -11.29 0.70 7.33
CA PHE A 43 -10.63 -0.53 6.88
C PHE A 43 -9.79 -1.18 7.99
N LEU A 44 -9.00 -0.42 8.76
CA LEU A 44 -8.21 -0.98 9.86
C LEU A 44 -9.10 -1.60 10.95
N SER A 45 -10.25 -0.97 11.25
CA SER A 45 -11.23 -1.52 12.19
C SER A 45 -11.85 -2.83 11.66
N ASP A 46 -12.30 -2.83 10.41
CA ASP A 46 -12.89 -4.00 9.76
C ASP A 46 -11.88 -5.16 9.66
N LEU A 47 -10.61 -4.87 9.35
CA LEU A 47 -9.52 -5.84 9.33
C LEU A 47 -9.27 -6.44 10.71
N LYS A 48 -9.28 -5.62 11.77
CA LYS A 48 -9.15 -6.11 13.15
C LYS A 48 -10.27 -7.09 13.50
N ASN A 49 -11.51 -6.73 13.19
CA ASN A 49 -12.67 -7.58 13.44
C ASN A 49 -12.61 -8.89 12.64
N LEU A 50 -12.16 -8.84 11.38
CA LEU A 50 -11.95 -10.03 10.55
C LEU A 50 -10.90 -10.96 11.18
N ILE A 51 -9.79 -10.42 11.67
CA ILE A 51 -8.71 -11.20 12.29
C ILE A 51 -9.21 -11.87 13.58
N GLU A 52 -9.87 -11.12 14.45
CA GLU A 52 -10.39 -11.64 15.72
C GLU A 52 -11.46 -12.71 15.49
N SER A 53 -12.42 -12.47 14.60
CA SER A 53 -13.45 -13.45 14.24
C SER A 53 -12.88 -14.71 13.60
N THR A 54 -11.91 -14.57 12.68
CA THR A 54 -11.23 -15.70 12.02
C THR A 54 -10.43 -16.53 13.01
N SER A 55 -9.74 -15.88 13.94
CA SER A 55 -9.01 -16.59 15.00
C SER A 55 -9.97 -17.35 15.93
N ASN A 56 -11.05 -16.70 16.37
CA ASN A 56 -12.05 -17.30 17.25
C ASN A 56 -12.77 -18.50 16.60
N SER A 57 -13.18 -18.38 15.33
CA SER A 57 -13.84 -19.48 14.60
C SER A 57 -12.89 -20.65 14.30
N ASN A 58 -11.58 -20.41 14.30
CA ASN A 58 -10.54 -21.41 14.06
C ASN A 58 -9.86 -21.88 15.36
N GLY A 59 -10.62 -21.99 16.45
CA GLY A 59 -10.14 -22.53 17.73
C GLY A 59 -9.13 -21.64 18.45
N GLY A 60 -9.21 -20.33 18.26
CA GLY A 60 -8.30 -19.34 18.86
C GLY A 60 -6.90 -19.33 18.23
N ARG A 61 -6.72 -19.98 17.08
CA ARG A 61 -5.41 -20.00 16.40
C ARG A 61 -5.08 -18.61 15.84
N PRO A 62 -3.83 -18.13 15.97
CA PRO A 62 -3.43 -16.87 15.38
C PRO A 62 -3.41 -16.97 13.84
N VAL A 63 -3.73 -15.86 13.17
CA VAL A 63 -3.84 -15.78 11.71
C VAL A 63 -2.49 -15.52 11.05
N ILE A 64 -2.37 -15.86 9.76
CA ILE A 64 -1.26 -15.45 8.91
C ILE A 64 -1.77 -14.32 8.02
N LEU A 65 -1.12 -13.16 8.09
CA LEU A 65 -1.39 -12.06 7.18
C LEU A 65 -0.49 -12.21 5.96
N LEU A 66 -1.09 -12.27 4.77
CA LEU A 66 -0.38 -12.22 3.51
C LEU A 66 -0.81 -10.96 2.76
N SER A 67 0.15 -10.13 2.37
CA SER A 67 -0.11 -8.91 1.62
C SER A 67 0.73 -8.85 0.36
N HIS A 68 0.36 -7.94 -0.54
CA HIS A 68 1.09 -7.68 -1.77
C HIS A 68 1.19 -6.18 -2.02
N SER A 69 2.34 -5.72 -2.48
CA SER A 69 2.59 -4.33 -2.88
C SER A 69 2.16 -3.35 -1.77
N LEU A 70 1.34 -2.35 -2.09
CA LEU A 70 0.79 -1.35 -1.17
C LEU A 70 0.14 -1.97 0.09
N GLY A 71 -0.48 -3.15 -0.02
CA GLY A 71 -1.07 -3.85 1.13
C GLY A 71 -0.07 -4.15 2.24
N GLY A 72 1.23 -4.26 1.91
CA GLY A 72 2.31 -4.41 2.89
C GLY A 72 2.43 -3.21 3.82
N LEU A 73 2.31 -1.99 3.29
CA LEU A 73 2.34 -0.77 4.09
C LEU A 73 1.12 -0.65 5.00
N PHE A 74 -0.06 -1.04 4.51
CA PHE A 74 -1.27 -1.10 5.33
C PHE A 74 -1.15 -2.09 6.47
N VAL A 75 -0.66 -3.31 6.21
CA VAL A 75 -0.46 -4.32 7.26
C VAL A 75 0.61 -3.86 8.26
N LEU A 76 1.70 -3.26 7.79
CA LEU A 76 2.74 -2.71 8.67
C LEU A 76 2.15 -1.66 9.62
N GLN A 77 1.43 -0.68 9.10
CA GLN A 77 0.77 0.36 9.89
C GLN A 77 -0.32 -0.21 10.81
N PHE A 78 -1.08 -1.20 10.35
CA PHE A 78 -2.06 -1.90 11.17
C PHE A 78 -1.39 -2.57 12.38
N LEU A 79 -0.30 -3.29 12.16
CA LEU A 79 0.45 -3.94 13.22
C LEU A 79 1.09 -2.92 14.17
N ASP A 80 1.61 -1.81 13.66
CA ASP A 80 2.22 -0.76 14.48
C ASP A 80 1.21 -0.08 15.42
N ARG A 81 -0.02 0.15 14.93
CA ARG A 81 -1.13 0.77 15.68
C ARG A 81 -1.81 -0.17 16.68
N ASN A 82 -1.43 -1.45 16.74
CA ASN A 82 -2.01 -2.41 17.68
C ASN A 82 -1.00 -2.82 18.77
N PRO A 83 -1.43 -2.93 20.05
CA PRO A 83 -0.55 -3.32 21.14
C PRO A 83 0.14 -4.66 20.90
N THR A 84 1.37 -4.81 21.41
CA THR A 84 2.12 -6.06 21.32
C THR A 84 1.36 -7.26 21.89
N SER A 85 0.62 -7.10 22.99
CA SER A 85 -0.22 -8.16 23.56
C SER A 85 -1.30 -8.66 22.58
N TRP A 86 -1.92 -7.74 21.83
CA TRP A 86 -2.91 -8.09 20.80
C TRP A 86 -2.25 -8.84 19.64
N ARG A 87 -1.10 -8.33 19.16
CA ARG A 87 -0.36 -8.97 18.06
C ARG A 87 0.09 -10.38 18.42
N SER A 88 0.66 -10.57 19.61
CA SER A 88 1.10 -11.89 20.10
C SER A 88 -0.05 -12.89 20.23
N LYS A 89 -1.28 -12.41 20.49
CA LYS A 89 -2.46 -13.27 20.57
C LYS A 89 -2.98 -13.66 19.19
N TYR A 90 -3.08 -12.71 18.25
CA TYR A 90 -3.84 -12.91 17.02
C TYR A 90 -3.00 -13.10 15.76
N ILE A 91 -1.72 -12.73 15.75
CA ILE A 91 -0.88 -12.73 14.55
C ILE A 91 0.22 -13.76 14.68
N LYS A 92 0.23 -14.74 13.77
CA LYS A 92 1.27 -15.78 13.71
C LYS A 92 2.45 -15.32 12.87
N HIS A 93 2.15 -14.90 11.64
CA HIS A 93 3.14 -14.45 10.66
C HIS A 93 2.59 -13.30 9.84
N PHE A 94 3.48 -12.44 9.38
CA PHE A 94 3.23 -11.48 8.32
C PHE A 94 4.14 -11.78 7.13
N ILE A 95 3.54 -12.17 6.01
CA ILE A 95 4.20 -12.45 4.75
C ILE A 95 3.89 -11.31 3.78
N ALA A 96 4.89 -10.45 3.55
CA ALA A 96 4.76 -9.30 2.66
C ALA A 96 5.38 -9.61 1.29
N LEU A 97 4.58 -9.62 0.24
CA LEU A 97 5.05 -9.84 -1.13
C LEU A 97 5.29 -8.50 -1.83
N SER A 98 6.54 -8.20 -2.16
CA SER A 98 6.93 -7.01 -2.94
C SER A 98 6.44 -5.68 -2.32
N ALA A 99 6.49 -5.56 -1.00
CA ALA A 99 6.03 -4.35 -0.31
C ALA A 99 7.01 -3.17 -0.51
N PRO A 100 6.53 -2.00 -0.96
CA PRO A 100 7.37 -0.84 -1.21
C PRO A 100 7.66 -0.07 0.08
N TRP A 101 8.44 -0.67 1.00
CA TRP A 101 8.70 -0.13 2.34
C TRP A 101 9.15 1.33 2.36
N GLY A 102 9.96 1.73 1.37
CA GLY A 102 10.46 3.09 1.21
C GLY A 102 9.77 3.90 0.12
N GLY A 103 8.65 3.44 -0.43
CA GLY A 103 8.05 3.99 -1.64
C GLY A 103 8.68 3.45 -2.93
N THR A 104 8.32 4.04 -4.07
CA THR A 104 8.79 3.63 -5.41
C THR A 104 9.05 4.83 -6.31
N VAL A 105 10.09 4.74 -7.14
CA VAL A 105 10.44 5.79 -8.13
C VAL A 105 9.38 5.92 -9.22
N GLU A 106 8.58 4.87 -9.47
CA GLU A 106 7.49 4.90 -10.43
C GLU A 106 6.45 5.98 -10.09
N GLU A 107 6.24 6.29 -8.81
CA GLU A 107 5.31 7.36 -8.43
C GLU A 107 5.74 8.73 -8.94
N MET A 108 7.05 8.98 -9.07
CA MET A 108 7.52 10.23 -9.66
C MET A 108 7.07 10.34 -11.12
N ARG A 109 7.09 9.23 -11.87
CA ARG A 109 6.57 9.17 -13.24
C ARG A 109 5.04 9.29 -13.27
N THR A 110 4.34 8.57 -12.40
CA THR A 110 2.88 8.64 -12.24
C THR A 110 2.44 10.08 -12.03
N PHE A 111 3.08 10.80 -11.12
CA PHE A 111 2.77 12.22 -10.90
C PHE A 111 3.19 13.11 -12.06
N ALA A 112 4.31 12.85 -12.74
CA ALA A 112 4.79 13.68 -13.84
C ALA A 112 3.91 13.60 -15.08
N SER A 113 3.77 12.39 -15.62
CA SER A 113 3.24 12.12 -16.96
C SER A 113 2.05 11.19 -16.94
N GLY A 114 1.62 10.73 -15.75
CA GLY A 114 0.68 9.62 -15.63
C GLY A 114 1.32 8.28 -15.96
N ASN A 115 0.61 7.21 -15.61
CA ASN A 115 1.04 5.83 -15.84
C ASN A 115 -0.12 4.97 -16.34
N ALA A 116 -0.07 4.51 -17.59
CA ALA A 116 -1.10 3.61 -18.14
C ALA A 116 -1.00 2.17 -17.62
N PHE A 117 -0.02 1.84 -16.77
CA PHE A 117 0.21 0.50 -16.22
C PHE A 117 0.25 -0.61 -17.30
N GLY A 118 0.74 -0.27 -18.49
CA GLY A 118 0.83 -1.20 -19.62
C GLY A 118 -0.50 -1.45 -20.34
N VAL A 119 -1.59 -0.76 -19.99
CA VAL A 119 -2.86 -0.85 -20.72
C VAL A 119 -2.66 -0.26 -22.13
N PRO A 120 -2.86 -1.06 -23.20
CA PRO A 120 -2.69 -0.57 -24.56
C PRO A 120 -3.67 0.56 -24.88
N LEU A 121 -3.23 1.51 -25.72
CA LEU A 121 -4.06 2.60 -26.27
C LEU A 121 -4.64 3.59 -25.23
N VAL A 122 -4.22 3.52 -23.97
CA VAL A 122 -4.54 4.53 -22.96
C VAL A 122 -3.45 5.60 -22.94
N ASP A 123 -3.83 6.85 -23.18
CA ASP A 123 -2.94 7.99 -22.97
C ASP A 123 -2.71 8.19 -21.45
N PRO A 124 -1.48 8.05 -20.95
CA PRO A 124 -1.16 8.24 -19.54
C PRO A 124 -1.61 9.60 -18.98
N LEU A 125 -1.65 10.65 -19.81
CA LEU A 125 -2.06 11.97 -19.38
C LEU A 125 -3.53 12.04 -18.99
N LEU A 126 -4.38 11.20 -19.59
CA LEU A 126 -5.81 11.15 -19.28
C LEU A 126 -6.09 10.55 -17.89
N VAL A 127 -5.25 9.61 -17.44
CA VAL A 127 -5.41 8.98 -16.11
C VAL A 127 -4.65 9.72 -15.01
N ARG A 128 -3.75 10.64 -15.37
CA ARG A 128 -2.87 11.35 -14.42
C ARG A 128 -3.64 12.13 -13.36
N GLU A 129 -4.77 12.75 -13.71
CA GLU A 129 -5.56 13.53 -12.74
C GLU A 129 -6.15 12.63 -11.65
N GLU A 130 -6.73 11.49 -12.04
CA GLU A 130 -7.20 10.46 -11.11
C GLU A 130 -6.05 9.96 -10.23
N GLN A 131 -4.89 9.68 -10.84
CA GLN A 131 -3.73 9.17 -10.11
C GLN A 131 -3.21 10.16 -9.08
N ARG A 132 -3.21 11.45 -9.39
CA ARG A 132 -2.85 12.52 -8.44
C ARG A 132 -3.89 12.71 -7.33
N SER A 133 -5.14 12.36 -7.58
CA SER A 133 -6.21 12.40 -6.57
C SER A 133 -6.14 11.25 -5.55
N CYS A 134 -5.48 10.15 -5.91
CA CYS A 134 -5.25 9.01 -5.03
C CYS A 134 -4.16 9.33 -4.00
N SER A 135 -4.57 9.58 -2.75
CA SER A 135 -3.66 9.88 -1.64
C SER A 135 -2.62 8.78 -1.35
N THR A 136 -2.89 7.53 -1.72
CA THR A 136 -1.91 6.43 -1.61
C THR A 136 -0.74 6.57 -2.57
N ASN A 137 -0.93 7.15 -3.75
CA ASN A 137 0.17 7.42 -4.68
C ASN A 137 1.13 8.45 -4.07
N LEU A 138 0.60 9.45 -3.37
CA LEU A 138 1.44 10.38 -2.59
C LEU A 138 2.18 9.67 -1.45
N TRP A 139 1.52 8.74 -0.75
CA TRP A 139 2.15 7.94 0.30
C TRP A 139 3.29 7.05 -0.23
N LEU A 140 3.22 6.63 -1.49
CA LEU A 140 4.21 5.78 -2.15
C LEU A 140 5.40 6.54 -2.74
N MET A 141 5.47 7.86 -2.59
CA MET A 141 6.62 8.64 -3.06
C MET A 141 7.94 8.18 -2.40
N PRO A 142 9.08 8.21 -3.13
CA PRO A 142 10.37 7.74 -2.62
C PRO A 142 10.79 8.41 -1.31
N SER A 143 10.92 7.64 -0.23
CA SER A 143 11.36 8.14 1.07
C SER A 143 12.87 8.42 1.07
N PRO A 144 13.33 9.59 1.52
CA PRO A 144 14.76 9.91 1.67
C PRO A 144 15.45 9.14 2.81
N GLN A 145 14.73 8.28 3.52
CA GLN A 145 15.29 7.32 4.47
C GLN A 145 15.80 6.04 3.79
N VAL A 146 15.26 5.72 2.60
CA VAL A 146 15.60 4.51 1.83
C VAL A 146 16.31 4.89 0.53
N PHE A 147 15.82 5.90 -0.16
CA PHE A 147 16.41 6.41 -1.39
C PHE A 147 17.53 7.42 -1.08
N ASN A 148 18.56 7.41 -1.93
CA ASN A 148 19.68 8.33 -1.79
C ASN A 148 19.21 9.78 -2.01
N ARG A 149 19.56 10.64 -1.06
CA ARG A 149 19.11 12.04 -0.98
C ARG A 149 19.62 12.96 -2.08
N THR A 150 20.69 12.58 -2.77
CA THR A 150 21.35 13.41 -3.79
C THR A 150 21.35 12.78 -5.18
N ARG A 151 21.19 11.46 -5.26
CA ARG A 151 21.09 10.76 -6.54
C ARG A 151 19.81 11.18 -7.27
N PRO A 152 19.92 11.68 -8.52
CA PRO A 152 18.74 11.97 -9.33
C PRO A 152 17.87 10.73 -9.54
N LEU A 153 16.57 10.89 -9.33
CA LEU A 153 15.53 9.90 -9.63
C LEU A 153 14.74 10.29 -10.89
N VAL A 154 14.55 11.59 -11.11
CA VAL A 154 13.99 12.15 -12.35
C VAL A 154 14.97 13.17 -12.92
N ILE A 155 15.23 13.07 -14.22
CA ILE A 155 16.11 14.00 -14.95
C ILE A 155 15.29 14.60 -16.09
N THR A 156 15.32 15.93 -16.18
CA THR A 156 14.67 16.72 -17.24
C THR A 156 15.72 17.58 -17.94
N LYS A 157 15.32 18.28 -19.02
CA LYS A 157 16.19 19.28 -19.67
C LYS A 157 16.56 20.44 -18.72
N ASN A 158 15.70 20.74 -17.75
CA ASN A 158 15.79 21.94 -16.92
C ASN A 158 16.31 21.66 -15.50
N GLY A 159 16.55 20.40 -15.14
CA GLY A 159 16.96 20.04 -13.79
C GLY A 159 16.83 18.55 -13.48
N SER A 160 17.35 18.19 -12.32
CA SER A 160 17.31 16.83 -11.76
C SER A 160 16.66 16.87 -10.38
N TYR A 161 15.86 15.85 -10.06
CA TYR A 161 15.09 15.76 -8.82
C TYR A 161 15.40 14.44 -8.11
N SER A 162 15.72 14.50 -6.82
CA SER A 162 16.00 13.36 -5.94
C SER A 162 14.83 13.10 -4.98
N SER A 163 14.98 12.12 -4.08
CA SER A 163 14.01 11.86 -3.01
C SER A 163 13.88 13.02 -2.01
N SER A 164 14.84 13.94 -1.97
CA SER A 164 14.76 15.13 -1.10
C SER A 164 13.88 16.22 -1.68
N ASP A 165 13.64 16.20 -3.00
CA ASP A 165 12.93 17.27 -3.71
C ASP A 165 11.41 17.04 -3.76
N ILE A 166 10.94 15.87 -3.35
CA ILE A 166 9.54 15.42 -3.50
C ILE A 166 8.52 16.39 -2.90
N PHE A 167 8.87 17.06 -1.78
CA PHE A 167 7.99 18.04 -1.12
C PHE A 167 8.35 19.50 -1.47
N SER A 168 9.46 19.73 -2.18
CA SER A 168 9.92 21.07 -2.58
C SER A 168 9.55 21.41 -4.01
N VAL A 169 9.15 20.44 -4.85
CA VAL A 169 8.67 20.72 -6.22
C VAL A 169 7.27 21.34 -6.16
N PRO A 170 7.12 22.63 -6.53
CA PRO A 170 5.81 23.24 -6.65
C PRO A 170 4.97 22.46 -7.66
N SER A 171 3.67 22.29 -7.39
CA SER A 171 2.69 21.69 -8.30
C SER A 171 2.74 22.24 -9.73
N ARG A 172 3.30 23.44 -9.92
CA ARG A 172 3.56 24.10 -11.22
C ARG A 172 4.62 23.45 -12.12
N TYR A 173 5.57 22.67 -11.60
CA TYR A 173 6.60 22.04 -12.45
C TYR A 173 6.22 20.65 -12.98
N TRP A 174 5.06 20.15 -12.57
CA TRP A 174 4.46 18.91 -13.11
C TRP A 174 3.38 19.21 -14.17
N VAL A 175 3.25 20.47 -14.59
CA VAL A 175 2.28 20.93 -15.60
C VAL A 175 3.01 21.80 -16.61
N SER A 176 3.80 21.16 -17.47
CA SER A 176 4.16 21.66 -18.80
C SER A 176 4.50 20.49 -19.68
#